data_AF-A0A7W9UV62-F1
#
_entry.id   AF-A0A7W9UV62-F1
#
_cell.length_a   1.000
_cell.length_b   1.000
_cell.length_c   1.000
_cell.angle_alpha   90.00
_cell.angle_beta   90.00
_cell.angle_gamma   90.00
#
_symmetry.space_group_name_H-M   'P 1'
#
loop_
_entity.id
_entity.type
_entity.pdbx_description
1 polymer ?
#
loop_
_entity_poly.entity_id
_entity_poly.type
_entity_poly.pdbx_seq_one_letter_code
_entity_poly.pdbx_strand_id
1 'polypeptide(L)'
;MTTDPRIRQLAEARYRNGYGATAADAWDNLDPSLREYLTNEAAAWLRAAVEAGIAPSTERPTDDHDAVYVDEEGLLYGEYRTVPASDCVVRLVWASEQAVSMQELKDRYGAEFRLIGWSE
;
A
#
# COMPACT_ATOMS: atom_id res chain seq x y z
N MET A 1 15.71 -10.43 13.01
CA MET A 1 14.92 -10.53 11.78
C MET A 1 13.82 -9.49 11.90
N THR A 2 13.89 -8.43 11.12
CA THR A 2 12.89 -7.35 11.13
C THR A 2 11.65 -7.88 10.43
N THR A 3 10.53 -7.97 11.14
CA THR A 3 9.26 -8.42 10.57
C THR A 3 8.85 -7.47 9.46
N ASP A 4 8.47 -8.01 8.29
CA ASP A 4 7.96 -7.21 7.16
C ASP A 4 6.81 -6.30 7.68
N PRO A 5 6.94 -4.98 7.59
CA PRO A 5 5.98 -4.03 8.18
C PRO A 5 4.57 -4.18 7.58
N ARG A 6 4.45 -4.73 6.37
CA ARG A 6 3.17 -4.98 5.69
C ARG A 6 2.36 -6.07 6.39
N ILE A 7 3.01 -7.00 7.08
CA ILE A 7 2.33 -8.05 7.85
C ILE A 7 1.49 -7.42 8.96
N ARG A 8 2.07 -6.47 9.71
CA ARG A 8 1.35 -5.75 10.78
C ARG A 8 0.19 -4.94 10.19
N GLN A 9 0.44 -4.18 9.12
CA GLN A 9 -0.59 -3.37 8.47
C GLN A 9 -1.76 -4.23 7.98
N LEU A 10 -1.48 -5.38 7.36
CA LEU A 10 -2.50 -6.30 6.87
C LEU A 10 -3.28 -6.95 8.03
N ALA A 11 -2.61 -7.31 9.11
CA ALA A 11 -3.26 -7.86 10.31
C ALA A 11 -4.19 -6.84 10.98
N GLU A 12 -3.75 -5.58 11.12
CA GLU A 12 -4.55 -4.47 11.63
C GLU A 12 -5.77 -4.18 10.74
N ALA A 13 -5.58 -4.15 9.42
CA ALA A 13 -6.67 -3.94 8.45
C ALA A 13 -7.67 -5.10 8.49
N ARG A 14 -7.20 -6.34 8.58
CA ARG A 14 -8.04 -7.54 8.72
C ARG A 14 -8.90 -7.48 9.98
N TYR A 15 -8.31 -7.07 11.11
CA TYR A 15 -9.02 -6.88 12.36
C TYR A 15 -10.11 -5.81 12.23
N ARG A 16 -9.76 -4.61 11.76
CA ARG A 16 -10.72 -3.51 11.56
C ARG A 16 -11.87 -3.90 10.62
N ASN A 17 -11.56 -4.56 9.50
CA ASN A 17 -12.57 -4.98 8.52
C ASN A 17 -13.46 -6.13 9.03
N GLY A 18 -12.93 -7.02 9.87
CA GLY A 18 -13.68 -8.16 10.41
C GLY A 18 -14.63 -7.80 11.55
N TYR A 19 -14.24 -6.84 12.39
CA TYR A 19 -15.01 -6.44 13.57
C TYR A 19 -15.73 -5.08 13.39
N GLY A 20 -15.56 -4.44 12.22
CA GLY A 20 -16.24 -3.21 11.83
C GLY A 20 -15.67 -1.94 12.48
N ALA A 21 -16.32 -0.80 12.20
CA ALA A 21 -15.97 0.51 12.76
C ALA A 21 -16.05 0.59 14.30
N THR A 22 -16.56 -0.46 14.94
CA THR A 22 -16.70 -0.63 16.39
C THR A 22 -15.58 -1.45 17.02
N ALA A 23 -14.51 -1.79 16.28
CA ALA A 23 -13.29 -2.32 16.87
C ALA A 23 -12.77 -1.32 17.93
N ALA A 24 -13.14 -1.55 19.18
CA ALA A 24 -13.00 -0.57 20.26
C ALA A 24 -11.54 -0.46 20.76
N ASP A 25 -10.78 -1.53 20.58
CA ASP A 25 -9.41 -1.60 21.05
C ASP A 25 -8.43 -1.24 19.93
N ALA A 26 -7.57 -0.25 20.22
CA ALA A 26 -6.37 0.00 19.43
C ALA A 26 -5.55 -1.30 19.34
N TRP A 27 -4.86 -1.51 18.21
CA TRP A 27 -4.10 -2.74 17.95
C TRP A 27 -3.22 -3.16 19.13
N ASP A 28 -2.53 -2.20 19.77
CA ASP A 28 -1.61 -2.48 20.88
C ASP A 28 -2.31 -2.96 22.17
N ASN A 29 -3.62 -2.75 22.28
CA ASN A 29 -4.45 -3.17 23.42
C ASN A 29 -5.08 -4.56 23.23
N LEU A 30 -4.94 -5.16 22.05
CA LEU A 30 -5.47 -6.49 21.77
C LEU A 30 -4.76 -7.56 22.60
N ASP A 31 -5.50 -8.62 22.92
CA ASP A 31 -4.94 -9.83 23.54
C ASP A 31 -3.69 -10.29 22.74
N PRO A 32 -2.56 -10.57 23.40
CA PRO A 32 -1.34 -10.99 22.73
C PRO A 32 -1.52 -12.20 21.81
N SER A 33 -2.34 -13.18 22.22
CA SER A 33 -2.60 -14.39 21.45
C SER A 33 -3.43 -14.07 20.20
N LEU A 34 -4.40 -13.15 20.32
CA LEU A 34 -5.14 -12.65 19.17
C LEU A 34 -4.23 -11.89 18.19
N ARG A 35 -3.32 -11.04 18.69
CA ARG A 35 -2.33 -10.35 17.84
C ARG A 35 -1.42 -11.32 17.11
N GLU A 36 -0.94 -12.35 17.81
CA GLU A 36 -0.10 -13.39 17.21
C GLU A 36 -0.86 -14.16 16.13
N TYR A 37 -2.10 -14.56 16.40
CA TYR A 37 -2.97 -15.22 15.42
C TYR A 37 -3.13 -14.38 14.15
N LEU A 38 -3.52 -13.11 14.29
CA LEU A 38 -3.74 -12.20 13.16
C LEU A 38 -2.45 -11.92 12.39
N THR A 39 -1.32 -11.82 13.09
CA THR A 39 0.00 -11.61 12.47
C THR A 39 0.42 -12.82 11.64
N ASN A 40 0.22 -14.04 12.16
CA ASN A 40 0.54 -15.28 11.45
C ASN A 40 -0.37 -15.50 10.23
N GLU A 41 -1.67 -15.22 10.37
CA GLU A 41 -2.63 -15.26 9.26
C GLU A 41 -2.23 -14.26 8.16
N ALA A 42 -1.95 -13.01 8.52
CA ALA A 42 -1.48 -11.98 7.60
C ALA A 42 -0.16 -12.34 6.91
N ALA A 43 0.79 -12.94 7.63
CA ALA A 43 2.06 -13.39 7.05
C ALA A 43 1.85 -14.48 5.99
N ALA A 44 0.92 -15.41 6.23
CA ALA A 44 0.58 -16.46 5.26
C ALA A 44 -0.09 -15.88 4.01
N TRP A 45 -1.02 -14.94 4.17
CA TRP A 45 -1.67 -14.28 3.04
C TRP A 45 -0.71 -13.42 2.23
N LEU A 46 0.16 -12.65 2.88
CA LEU A 46 1.13 -11.83 2.18
C LEU A 46 2.08 -12.71 1.37
N ARG A 47 2.55 -13.83 1.94
CA ARG A 47 3.36 -14.81 1.19
C ARG A 47 2.61 -15.33 -0.03
N ALA A 48 1.37 -15.79 0.13
CA ALA A 48 0.57 -16.30 -0.98
C ALA A 48 0.29 -15.24 -2.05
N ALA A 49 0.07 -13.97 -1.66
CA ALA A 49 -0.13 -12.86 -2.58
C ALA A 49 1.14 -12.53 -3.38
N VAL A 50 2.32 -12.61 -2.76
CA VAL A 50 3.60 -12.46 -3.45
C VAL A 50 3.84 -13.62 -4.42
N GLU A 51 3.63 -14.86 -3.99
CA GLU A 51 3.76 -16.05 -4.85
C GLU A 51 2.81 -16.02 -6.06
N ALA A 52 1.61 -15.45 -5.88
CA ALA A 52 0.62 -15.27 -6.94
C ALA A 52 0.85 -14.02 -7.81
N GLY A 53 1.86 -13.18 -7.51
CA GLY A 53 2.12 -11.92 -8.24
C GLY A 53 1.07 -10.83 -8.01
N ILE A 54 0.27 -10.93 -6.94
CA ILE A 54 -0.73 -9.92 -6.55
C ILE A 54 -0.07 -8.78 -5.75
N ALA A 55 0.97 -9.10 -4.97
CA ALA A 55 1.73 -8.14 -4.17
C ALA A 55 3.22 -8.18 -4.55
N PRO A 56 3.94 -7.06 -4.49
CA PRO A 56 5.38 -7.03 -4.76
C PRO A 56 6.18 -7.72 -3.64
N SER A 57 7.38 -8.22 -3.97
CA SER A 57 8.34 -8.68 -2.95
C SER A 57 8.79 -7.52 -2.04
N THR A 58 9.20 -7.81 -0.80
CA THR A 58 9.95 -6.84 0.02
C THR A 58 11.35 -6.59 -0.50
N GLU A 59 11.90 -7.58 -1.21
CA GLU A 59 13.25 -7.49 -1.74
C GLU A 59 13.22 -6.72 -3.05
N ARG A 60 14.09 -5.71 -3.15
CA ARG A 60 14.29 -4.98 -4.39
C ARG A 60 14.82 -5.96 -5.46
N PRO A 61 14.19 -6.03 -6.65
CA PRO A 61 14.60 -6.97 -7.68
C PRO A 61 16.03 -6.73 -8.19
N THR A 62 16.36 -5.48 -8.49
CA THR A 62 17.72 -5.04 -8.86
C THR A 62 17.96 -3.61 -8.36
N ASP A 63 19.22 -3.19 -8.30
CA ASP A 63 19.56 -1.81 -7.92
C ASP A 63 18.96 -0.75 -8.84
N ASP A 64 18.47 -1.12 -10.03
CA ASP A 64 17.81 -0.22 -10.97
C ASP A 64 16.31 0.01 -10.69
N HIS A 65 15.69 -0.74 -9.77
CA HIS A 65 14.29 -0.55 -9.40
C HIS A 65 14.14 0.44 -8.24
N ASP A 66 13.19 1.37 -8.36
CA ASP A 66 12.79 2.32 -7.31
C ASP A 66 11.43 1.91 -6.75
N ALA A 67 11.28 1.91 -5.43
CA ALA A 67 10.01 1.53 -4.83
C ALA A 67 8.93 2.61 -5.04
N VAL A 68 7.69 2.17 -5.32
CA VAL A 68 6.50 3.03 -5.24
C VAL A 68 5.75 2.77 -3.94
N TYR A 69 5.40 3.87 -3.28
CA TYR A 69 4.62 3.91 -2.07
C TYR A 69 3.26 4.56 -2.33
N VAL A 70 2.27 4.11 -1.57
CA VAL A 70 0.97 4.75 -1.48
C VAL A 70 0.72 5.10 -0.02
N ASP A 71 0.31 6.34 0.27
CA ASP A 71 -0.06 6.74 1.62
C ASP A 71 -1.53 6.38 1.95
N GLU A 72 -1.98 6.75 3.14
CA GLU A 72 -3.35 6.52 3.57
C GLU A 72 -4.41 7.33 2.80
N GLU A 73 -4.01 8.40 2.10
CA GLU A 73 -4.87 9.24 1.26
C GLU A 73 -4.94 8.74 -0.19
N GLY A 74 -4.19 7.68 -0.53
CA GLY A 74 -4.13 7.12 -1.88
C GLY A 74 -3.19 7.89 -2.81
N LEU A 75 -2.30 8.73 -2.25
CA LEU A 75 -1.30 9.46 -3.02
C LEU A 75 -0.06 8.61 -3.26
N LEU A 76 0.48 8.71 -4.47
CA LEU A 76 1.65 7.96 -4.88
C LEU A 76 2.95 8.70 -4.70
N TYR A 77 3.96 7.97 -4.26
CA TYR A 77 5.32 8.41 -4.10
C TYR A 77 6.29 7.40 -4.70
N GLY A 78 7.32 7.87 -5.38
CA GLY A 78 8.43 7.05 -5.86
C GLY A 78 9.67 7.32 -5.03
N GLU A 79 10.47 6.29 -4.79
CA GLU A 79 11.78 6.42 -4.17
C GLU A 79 12.67 7.35 -5.00
N TYR A 80 13.37 8.26 -4.33
CA TYR A 80 14.30 9.18 -4.96
C TYR A 80 15.72 8.90 -4.49
N ARG A 81 16.52 8.31 -5.37
CA ARG A 81 17.92 7.98 -5.06
C ARG A 81 18.75 9.25 -4.87
N THR A 82 19.29 9.43 -3.68
CA THR A 82 20.21 10.51 -3.35
C THR A 82 21.66 10.01 -3.27
N VAL A 83 22.62 10.93 -3.41
CA VAL A 83 24.03 10.69 -3.09
C VAL A 83 24.46 11.72 -2.04
N PRO A 84 24.73 11.31 -0.78
CA PRO A 84 24.69 9.95 -0.23
C PRO A 84 23.27 9.36 -0.14
N ALA A 85 23.17 8.03 -0.02
CA ALA A 85 21.89 7.33 0.05
C ALA A 85 21.04 7.78 1.25
N SER A 86 19.75 8.03 0.98
CA SER A 86 18.74 8.45 1.95
C SER A 86 17.39 7.84 1.57
N ASP A 87 16.47 7.78 2.53
CA ASP A 87 15.08 7.31 2.42
C ASP A 87 14.12 8.34 1.78
N CYS A 88 14.60 9.10 0.79
CA CYS A 88 13.80 10.14 0.17
C CYS A 88 12.75 9.56 -0.79
N VAL A 89 11.56 10.15 -0.80
CA VAL A 89 10.49 9.83 -1.75
C VAL A 89 9.91 11.11 -2.38
N VAL A 90 9.43 11.03 -3.62
CA VAL A 90 8.83 12.14 -4.39
C VAL A 90 7.45 11.76 -4.91
N ARG A 91 6.49 12.68 -4.91
CA ARG A 91 5.11 12.40 -5.33
C ARG A 91 5.01 12.18 -6.86
N LEU A 92 4.37 11.10 -7.30
CA LEU A 92 4.39 10.60 -8.70
C LEU A 92 3.30 11.16 -9.64
N VAL A 93 2.28 11.87 -9.14
CA VAL A 93 1.22 12.43 -10.02
C VAL A 93 1.30 13.96 -10.10
N TRP A 94 1.59 14.45 -11.31
CA TRP A 94 1.42 15.84 -11.75
C TRP A 94 0.38 15.83 -12.87
N ALA A 95 -0.83 16.36 -12.66
CA ALA A 95 -1.95 16.23 -13.61
C ALA A 95 -1.88 17.21 -14.82
N SER A 96 -0.67 17.53 -15.34
CA SER A 96 -0.30 18.91 -15.72
C SER A 96 -0.14 19.80 -14.48
N GLU A 97 0.58 20.93 -14.57
CA GLU A 97 0.52 21.94 -13.49
C GLU A 97 -0.91 22.48 -13.31
N GLN A 98 -1.80 22.25 -14.28
CA GLN A 98 -3.25 22.41 -14.17
C GLN A 98 -4.00 21.11 -14.52
N ALA A 99 -4.77 20.63 -13.56
CA ALA A 99 -5.59 19.43 -13.68
C ALA A 99 -6.73 19.59 -14.71
N VAL A 100 -7.02 18.50 -15.43
CA VAL A 100 -8.21 18.36 -16.28
C VAL A 100 -9.30 17.57 -15.53
N SER A 101 -10.56 17.90 -15.79
CA SER A 101 -11.70 17.35 -15.04
C SER A 101 -12.02 15.90 -15.44
N MET A 102 -12.10 15.01 -14.44
CA MET A 102 -12.63 13.65 -14.59
C MET A 102 -14.08 13.63 -15.12
N GLN A 103 -14.87 14.64 -14.76
CA GLN A 103 -16.26 14.77 -15.16
C GLN A 103 -16.40 15.17 -16.63
N GLU A 104 -15.51 16.05 -17.13
CA GLU A 104 -15.50 16.44 -18.54
C GLU A 104 -15.16 15.26 -19.46
N LEU A 105 -14.30 14.35 -19.01
CA LEU A 105 -13.92 13.13 -19.75
C LEU A 105 -15.06 12.09 -19.78
N LYS A 106 -15.83 12.00 -18.69
CA LYS A 106 -17.05 11.18 -18.63
C LYS A 106 -18.13 11.73 -19.55
N ASP A 107 -18.38 13.05 -19.51
CA ASP A 107 -19.52 13.68 -20.17
C ASP A 107 -19.32 13.90 -21.68
N ARG A 108 -18.09 14.15 -22.15
CA ARG A 108 -17.81 14.51 -23.55
C ARG A 108 -17.43 13.32 -24.43
N TYR A 109 -16.93 12.24 -23.82
CA TYR A 109 -16.36 11.08 -24.53
C TYR A 109 -16.87 9.73 -24.00
N GLY A 110 -17.72 9.71 -22.97
CA GLY A 110 -18.35 8.50 -22.44
C GLY A 110 -17.39 7.55 -21.71
N ALA A 111 -16.29 8.06 -21.14
CA ALA A 111 -15.26 7.23 -20.52
C ALA A 111 -15.67 6.68 -19.13
N GLU A 112 -15.30 5.42 -18.83
CA GLU A 112 -15.42 4.79 -17.51
C GLU A 112 -14.03 4.51 -16.92
N PHE A 113 -13.85 4.83 -15.63
CA PHE A 113 -12.57 4.69 -14.95
C PHE A 113 -12.68 3.71 -13.78
N ARG A 114 -11.75 2.75 -13.74
CA ARG A 114 -11.57 1.79 -12.65
C ARG A 114 -10.12 1.86 -12.18
N LEU A 115 -9.94 2.15 -10.90
CA LEU A 115 -8.64 2.15 -10.24
C LEU A 115 -8.09 0.71 -10.17
N ILE A 116 -6.90 0.46 -10.72
CA ILE A 116 -6.32 -0.89 -10.84
C ILE A 116 -4.88 -1.02 -10.33
N GLY A 117 -4.32 0.04 -9.76
CA GLY A 117 -2.93 0.07 -9.35
C GLY A 117 -2.20 1.25 -9.98
N TRP A 118 -0.95 1.37 -9.61
CA TRP A 118 -0.15 2.57 -9.71
C TRP A 118 1.25 2.18 -10.21
N SER A 119 1.90 3.02 -11.02
CA SER A 119 3.18 2.71 -11.69
C SER A 119 4.42 3.14 -10.91
N GLU A 120 5.56 2.51 -11.24
CA GLU A 120 6.95 2.97 -11.04
C GLU A 120 7.41 3.92 -12.14
#